data_AF-A0A9D1VC46-F1
#
_entry.id   AF-A0A9D1VC46-F1
#
_cell.length_a   1.000
_cell.length_b   1.000
_cell.length_c   1.000
_cell.angle_alpha   90.00
_cell.angle_beta   90.00
_cell.angle_gamma   90.00
#
_symmetry.space_group_name_H-M   'P 1'
#
loop_
_entity.id
_entity.type
_entity.pdbx_description
1 polymer ?
#
loop_
_entity_poly.entity_id
_entity_poly.type
_entity_poly.pdbx_seq_one_letter_code
_entity_poly.pdbx_strand_id
1 'polypeptide(L)'
;MKTSLKATLMLIGAVCVLLFAGGFPRLGAPDVYRGGAMLLLGVIGAMLSLWGAMRLAAGQVLRLIVGMVLAFLALAGVAVLFRYGAGAVELAQKGGAMWAGAVGMGCTALTGLLFVAIFGYLAMRLLTPRLWLAMSHVSVFLVALGAYLDFCGEVTATLALPSDASVRASSVQTEDGREWPLGFSLAVKEFEVSFYDDVTRYEIASAHNGRWENPQELSLRDGRLWLGDESWPLSDLKTAPGIDRPFLMLPGETPRLIMQMPPTVKEYRALCELQTDYKGMPESRTELLRVNEPIECKGWLISLMSYRPMGNKLLVIMQARRAPGRICAMSGMLGLLLSLAFWCWGGAACRRTKLSAAADNSSDSAAGNAPSASQRAAQTGTRGSDDGTRASGDDIRVSDDGKEDAQA
;
A
#
# COMPACT_ATOMS: atom_id res chain seq x y z
N MET A 1 28.79 11.65 9.22
CA MET A 1 27.46 11.19 9.67
C MET A 1 27.70 10.21 10.82
N LYS A 2 27.15 10.45 12.02
CA LYS A 2 27.45 9.60 13.20
C LYS A 2 26.99 8.17 12.95
N THR A 3 27.80 7.18 13.34
CA THR A 3 27.54 5.74 13.23
C THR A 3 26.18 5.35 13.81
N SER A 4 25.74 6.03 14.88
CA SER A 4 24.42 5.83 15.48
C SER A 4 23.27 6.09 14.51
N LEU A 5 23.35 7.12 13.65
CA LEU A 5 22.28 7.46 12.70
C LEU A 5 22.11 6.38 11.62
N LYS A 6 23.23 5.80 11.16
CA LYS A 6 23.20 4.70 10.18
C LYS A 6 22.56 3.45 10.77
N ALA A 7 22.92 3.10 12.00
CA ALA A 7 22.33 1.96 12.70
C ALA A 7 20.82 2.13 12.91
N THR A 8 20.36 3.34 13.28
CA THR A 8 18.92 3.62 13.43
C THR A 8 18.17 3.51 12.09
N LEU A 9 18.74 4.02 11.00
CA LEU A 9 18.14 3.90 9.66
C LEU A 9 18.09 2.44 9.17
N MET A 10 19.13 1.65 9.42
CA MET A 10 19.15 0.23 9.08
C MET A 10 18.13 -0.57 9.91
N LEU A 11 18.00 -0.26 11.20
CA LEU A 11 16.99 -0.88 12.08
C LEU A 11 15.56 -0.52 11.63
N ILE A 12 15.29 0.75 11.32
CA ILE A 12 13.99 1.19 10.80
C ILE A 12 13.69 0.49 9.47
N GLY A 13 14.66 0.41 8.56
CA GLY A 13 14.50 -0.29 7.29
C GLY A 13 14.17 -1.77 7.49
N ALA A 14 14.90 -2.46 8.36
CA ALA A 14 14.65 -3.87 8.69
C ALA A 14 13.27 -4.09 9.34
N VAL A 15 12.88 -3.23 10.30
CA VAL A 15 11.56 -3.28 10.95
C VAL A 15 10.45 -2.99 9.96
N CYS A 16 10.61 -2.01 9.06
CA CYS A 16 9.65 -1.74 8.00
C CYS A 16 9.49 -2.94 7.05
N VAL A 17 10.59 -3.59 6.64
CA VAL A 17 10.54 -4.78 5.79
C VAL A 17 9.82 -5.94 6.50
N LEU A 18 10.10 -6.16 7.79
CA LEU A 18 9.43 -7.19 8.59
C LEU A 18 7.95 -6.89 8.81
N LEU A 19 7.58 -5.63 9.07
CA LEU A 19 6.19 -5.20 9.22
C LEU A 19 5.42 -5.27 7.91
N PHE A 20 6.04 -4.93 6.78
CA PHE A 20 5.42 -5.10 5.46
C PHE A 20 5.24 -6.57 5.10
N ALA A 21 6.23 -7.42 5.42
CA ALA A 21 6.16 -8.86 5.17
C ALA A 21 5.14 -9.59 6.06
N GLY A 22 5.00 -9.18 7.34
CA GLY A 22 4.07 -9.79 8.29
C GLY A 22 2.66 -9.20 8.28
N GLY A 23 2.52 -7.90 8.01
CA GLY A 23 1.27 -7.15 8.17
C GLY A 23 0.36 -7.11 6.95
N PHE A 24 0.84 -7.51 5.76
CA PHE A 24 0.01 -7.62 4.55
C PHE A 24 -0.21 -9.09 4.19
N PRO A 25 -1.19 -9.76 4.82
CA PRO A 25 -1.29 -11.22 4.83
C PRO A 25 -1.61 -11.88 3.49
N ARG A 26 -1.68 -11.18 2.35
CA ARG A 26 -2.16 -11.78 1.09
C ARG A 26 -1.32 -11.58 -0.16
N LEU A 27 -0.12 -11.02 -0.06
CA LEU A 27 0.84 -11.09 -1.17
C LEU A 27 1.65 -12.40 -1.17
N GLY A 28 1.08 -13.52 -0.69
CA GLY A 28 1.74 -14.82 -0.69
C GLY A 28 2.84 -15.00 0.38
N ALA A 29 2.84 -14.19 1.44
CA ALA A 29 3.77 -14.39 2.55
C ALA A 29 3.48 -15.74 3.26
N PRO A 30 4.49 -16.62 3.46
CA PRO A 30 4.32 -17.90 4.15
C PRO A 30 3.66 -17.74 5.52
N ASP A 31 2.85 -18.71 5.95
CA ASP A 31 2.18 -18.70 7.26
C ASP A 31 3.15 -18.52 8.45
N VAL A 32 4.43 -18.86 8.26
CA VAL A 32 5.51 -18.61 9.21
C VAL A 32 5.64 -17.12 9.58
N TYR A 33 5.39 -16.21 8.64
CA TYR A 33 5.41 -14.76 8.88
C TYR A 33 4.16 -14.24 9.60
N ARG A 34 3.10 -15.06 9.69
CA ARG A 34 1.88 -14.79 10.48
C ARG A 34 1.99 -15.28 11.92
N GLY A 35 3.11 -15.91 12.28
CA GLY A 35 3.34 -16.37 13.66
C GLY A 35 3.34 -15.19 14.63
N GLY A 36 2.73 -15.38 15.81
CA GLY A 36 2.66 -14.37 16.86
C GLY A 36 4.02 -13.80 17.28
N ALA A 37 5.11 -14.54 17.05
CA ALA A 37 6.48 -14.08 17.28
C ALA A 37 6.89 -12.91 16.36
N MET A 38 6.56 -12.95 15.06
CA MET A 38 6.87 -11.84 14.14
C MET A 38 6.06 -10.60 14.49
N LEU A 39 4.80 -10.79 14.90
CA LEU A 39 3.96 -9.70 15.36
C LEU A 39 4.48 -9.09 16.66
N LEU A 40 4.93 -9.92 17.62
CA LEU A 40 5.56 -9.45 18.86
C LEU A 40 6.83 -8.63 18.57
N LEU A 41 7.70 -9.11 17.68
CA LEU A 41 8.88 -8.36 17.23
C LEU A 41 8.48 -7.04 16.56
N GLY A 42 7.43 -7.05 15.75
CA GLY A 42 6.84 -5.85 15.16
C GLY A 42 6.37 -4.84 16.21
N VAL A 43 5.67 -5.30 17.26
CA VAL A 43 5.19 -4.47 18.37
C VAL A 43 6.36 -3.88 19.16
N ILE A 44 7.38 -4.69 19.49
CA ILE A 44 8.59 -4.20 20.18
C ILE A 44 9.30 -3.15 19.34
N GLY A 45 9.49 -3.42 18.04
CA GLY A 45 10.07 -2.46 17.10
C GLY A 45 9.26 -1.16 17.01
N ALA A 46 7.93 -1.25 17.01
CA ALA A 46 7.04 -0.10 17.02
C ALA A 46 7.17 0.74 18.30
N MET A 47 7.23 0.10 19.47
CA MET A 47 7.41 0.79 20.75
C MET A 47 8.77 1.47 20.85
N LEU A 48 9.83 0.81 20.38
CA LEU A 48 11.16 1.41 20.28
C LEU A 48 11.18 2.59 19.29
N SER A 49 10.46 2.47 18.18
CA SER A 49 10.29 3.56 17.22
C SER A 49 9.60 4.76 17.86
N LEU A 50 8.47 4.54 18.56
CA LEU A 50 7.73 5.59 19.26
C LEU A 50 8.59 6.26 20.35
N TRP A 51 9.33 5.47 21.12
CA TRP A 51 10.28 5.99 22.11
C TRP A 51 11.38 6.84 21.46
N GLY A 52 11.93 6.37 20.33
CA GLY A 52 12.87 7.13 19.51
C GLY A 52 12.30 8.46 19.03
N ALA A 53 11.03 8.48 18.59
CA ALA A 53 10.33 9.71 18.20
C ALA A 53 10.23 10.71 19.36
N MET A 54 9.83 10.24 20.54
CA MET A 54 9.70 11.08 21.74
C MET A 54 11.05 11.66 22.17
N ARG A 55 12.13 10.88 22.05
CA ARG A 55 13.49 11.34 22.34
C ARG A 55 13.96 12.38 21.32
N LEU A 56 13.70 12.17 20.03
CA LEU A 56 14.04 13.12 18.96
C LEU A 56 13.25 14.43 19.10
N ALA A 57 12.03 14.36 19.63
CA ALA A 57 11.16 15.49 19.87
C ALA A 57 11.26 16.09 21.28
N ALA A 58 12.24 15.69 22.09
CA ALA A 58 12.38 16.18 23.46
C ALA A 58 12.44 17.73 23.51
N GLY A 59 11.54 18.34 24.30
CA GLY A 59 11.36 19.80 24.36
C GLY A 59 10.62 20.44 23.18
N GLN A 60 10.21 19.64 22.18
CA GLN A 60 9.51 20.09 20.97
C GLN A 60 8.30 19.21 20.60
N VAL A 61 7.80 18.39 21.53
CA VAL A 61 6.67 17.46 21.30
C VAL A 61 5.43 18.19 20.79
N LEU A 62 5.09 19.35 21.36
CA LEU A 62 3.96 20.15 20.89
C LEU A 62 4.12 20.59 19.43
N ARG A 63 5.35 20.98 19.02
CA ARG A 63 5.64 21.34 17.63
C ARG A 63 5.53 20.13 16.69
N LEU A 64 5.92 18.94 17.16
CA LEU A 64 5.73 17.70 16.42
C LEU A 64 4.24 17.43 16.19
N ILE A 65 3.43 17.46 17.26
CA ILE A 65 1.98 17.17 17.17
C ILE A 65 1.30 18.19 16.25
N VAL A 66 1.53 19.48 16.46
CA VAL A 66 0.95 20.53 15.61
C VAL A 66 1.42 20.39 14.16
N GLY A 67 2.72 20.13 13.94
CA GLY A 67 3.25 19.89 12.60
C GLY A 67 2.65 18.68 11.91
N MET A 68 2.41 17.58 12.63
CA MET A 68 1.72 16.40 12.12
C MET A 68 0.27 16.70 11.72
N VAL A 69 -0.46 17.45 12.56
CA VAL A 69 -1.83 17.89 12.24
C VAL A 69 -1.85 18.77 10.99
N LEU A 70 -0.91 19.71 10.85
CA LEU A 70 -0.81 20.55 9.67
C LEU A 70 -0.47 19.74 8.40
N ALA A 71 0.47 18.79 8.50
CA ALA A 71 0.78 17.88 7.40
C ALA A 71 -0.44 17.03 6.99
N PHE A 72 -1.22 16.57 7.97
CA PHE A 72 -2.47 15.86 7.73
C PHE A 72 -3.52 16.75 7.05
N LEU A 73 -3.68 18.00 7.47
CA LEU A 73 -4.60 18.95 6.82
C LEU A 73 -4.19 19.27 5.38
N ALA A 74 -2.88 19.38 5.10
CA ALA A 74 -2.38 19.53 3.74
C ALA A 74 -2.77 18.33 2.87
N LEU A 75 -2.59 17.11 3.39
CA LEU A 75 -3.03 15.87 2.72
C LEU A 75 -4.55 15.78 2.56
N ALA A 76 -5.33 16.22 3.55
CA ALA A 76 -6.78 16.28 3.46
C ALA A 76 -7.22 17.20 2.31
N GLY A 77 -6.50 18.30 2.07
CA GLY A 77 -6.70 19.15 0.89
C GLY A 77 -6.54 18.40 -0.44
N VAL A 78 -5.54 17.53 -0.54
CA VAL A 78 -5.33 16.65 -1.71
C VAL A 78 -6.47 15.63 -1.84
N ALA A 79 -6.89 15.01 -0.73
CA ALA A 79 -7.99 14.04 -0.74
C ALA A 79 -9.33 14.69 -1.14
N VAL A 80 -9.61 15.90 -0.64
CA VAL A 80 -10.76 16.73 -1.03
C VAL A 80 -10.71 17.00 -2.53
N LEU A 81 -9.56 17.42 -3.06
CA LEU A 81 -9.39 17.68 -4.49
C LEU A 81 -9.79 16.46 -5.34
N PHE A 82 -9.27 15.28 -5.02
CA PHE A 82 -9.60 14.06 -5.77
C PHE A 82 -11.05 13.62 -5.59
N ARG A 83 -11.57 13.63 -4.35
CA ARG A 83 -12.92 13.14 -4.06
C ARG A 83 -14.00 14.03 -4.68
N TYR A 84 -13.88 15.35 -4.53
CA TYR A 84 -14.85 16.27 -5.11
C TYR A 84 -14.65 16.47 -6.62
N GLY A 85 -13.41 16.37 -7.10
CA GLY A 85 -13.13 16.34 -8.54
C GLY A 85 -13.85 15.18 -9.24
N ALA A 86 -13.78 13.97 -8.66
CA ALA A 86 -14.50 12.80 -9.18
C ALA A 86 -16.03 13.01 -9.18
N GLY A 87 -16.59 13.54 -8.08
CA GLY A 87 -18.03 13.79 -8.00
C GLY A 87 -18.53 14.85 -8.99
N ALA A 88 -17.71 15.87 -9.29
CA ALA A 88 -18.06 16.87 -10.30
C ALA A 88 -18.03 16.30 -11.72
N VAL A 89 -17.10 15.39 -12.02
CA VAL A 89 -17.07 14.64 -13.29
C VAL A 89 -18.31 13.75 -13.43
N GLU A 90 -18.69 13.05 -12.36
CA GLU A 90 -19.90 12.22 -12.36
C GLU A 90 -21.18 13.05 -12.60
N LEU A 91 -21.28 14.23 -11.99
CA LEU A 91 -22.42 15.13 -12.19
C LEU A 91 -22.49 15.67 -13.62
N ALA A 92 -21.34 15.92 -14.25
CA ALA A 92 -21.27 16.29 -15.66
C ALA A 92 -21.72 15.14 -16.58
N GLN A 93 -21.37 13.90 -16.25
CA GLN A 93 -21.79 12.72 -17.02
C GLN A 93 -23.30 12.44 -16.92
N LYS A 94 -23.95 12.81 -15.81
CA LYS A 94 -25.41 12.66 -15.61
C LYS A 94 -26.27 13.73 -16.30
N GLY A 95 -25.70 14.53 -17.20
CA GLY A 95 -26.42 15.57 -17.94
C GLY A 95 -26.65 16.87 -17.15
N GLY A 96 -25.91 17.07 -16.05
CA GLY A 96 -25.89 18.35 -15.34
C GLY A 96 -25.33 19.47 -16.23
N ALA A 97 -25.67 20.72 -15.90
CA ALA A 97 -25.12 21.88 -16.60
C ALA A 97 -23.59 21.89 -16.48
N MET A 98 -22.87 21.62 -17.57
CA MET A 98 -21.42 21.42 -17.58
C MET A 98 -20.63 22.56 -16.93
N TRP A 99 -21.11 23.79 -17.06
CA TRP A 99 -20.49 24.96 -16.44
C TRP A 99 -20.51 24.90 -14.90
N ALA A 100 -21.57 24.36 -14.29
CA ALA A 100 -21.68 24.23 -12.84
C ALA A 100 -20.69 23.18 -12.30
N GLY A 101 -20.53 22.07 -13.03
CA GLY A 101 -19.50 21.07 -12.75
C GLY A 101 -18.09 21.66 -12.86
N ALA A 102 -17.82 22.45 -13.91
CA ALA A 102 -16.53 23.11 -14.12
C ALA A 102 -16.21 24.13 -13.02
N VAL A 103 -17.18 24.97 -12.61
CA VAL A 103 -17.02 25.91 -11.50
C VAL A 103 -16.77 25.17 -10.19
N GLY A 104 -17.52 24.10 -9.91
CA GLY A 104 -17.32 23.26 -8.74
C GLY A 104 -15.92 22.62 -8.70
N MET A 105 -15.43 22.11 -9.83
CA MET A 105 -14.06 21.61 -9.96
C MET A 105 -13.02 22.72 -9.72
N GLY A 106 -13.24 23.91 -10.30
CA GLY A 106 -12.36 25.06 -10.10
C GLY A 106 -12.27 25.48 -8.63
N CYS A 107 -13.41 25.60 -7.94
CA CYS A 107 -13.44 25.96 -6.53
C CYS A 107 -12.80 24.87 -5.63
N THR A 108 -13.04 23.60 -5.91
CA THR A 108 -12.47 22.48 -5.14
C THR A 108 -10.96 22.32 -5.39
N ALA A 109 -10.50 22.52 -6.63
CA ALA A 109 -9.08 22.64 -6.99
C ALA A 109 -8.39 23.77 -6.26
N LEU A 110 -8.96 24.97 -6.31
CA LEU A 110 -8.42 26.13 -5.61
C LEU A 110 -8.35 25.88 -4.10
N THR A 111 -9.41 25.33 -3.50
CA THR A 111 -9.44 25.02 -2.07
C THR A 111 -8.39 23.98 -1.69
N GLY A 112 -8.28 22.88 -2.45
CA GLY A 112 -7.27 21.85 -2.22
C GLY A 112 -5.84 22.41 -2.33
N LEU A 113 -5.57 23.22 -3.35
CA LEU A 113 -4.28 23.90 -3.54
C LEU A 113 -3.96 24.85 -2.39
N LEU A 114 -4.93 25.65 -1.95
CA LEU A 114 -4.76 26.56 -0.81
C LEU A 114 -4.45 25.79 0.48
N PHE A 115 -5.14 24.68 0.74
CA PHE A 115 -4.86 23.83 1.89
C PHE A 115 -3.43 23.28 1.84
N VAL A 116 -3.01 22.72 0.70
CA VAL A 116 -1.65 22.19 0.52
C VAL A 116 -0.61 23.30 0.69
N ALA A 117 -0.82 24.46 0.08
CA ALA A 117 0.11 25.58 0.14
C ALA A 117 0.25 26.12 1.55
N ILE A 118 -0.87 26.45 2.22
CA ILE A 118 -0.86 27.08 3.55
C ILE A 118 -0.39 26.08 4.60
N PHE A 119 -1.03 24.92 4.71
CA PHE A 119 -0.72 23.96 5.77
C PHE A 119 0.60 23.24 5.49
N GLY A 120 0.93 22.96 4.23
CA GLY A 120 2.22 22.39 3.85
C GLY A 120 3.38 23.35 4.14
N TYR A 121 3.22 24.64 3.83
CA TYR A 121 4.23 25.66 4.19
C TYR A 121 4.39 25.81 5.70
N LEU A 122 3.28 25.87 6.45
CA LEU A 122 3.34 25.96 7.92
C LEU A 122 4.00 24.71 8.53
N ALA A 123 3.63 23.51 8.07
CA ALA A 123 4.26 22.27 8.50
C ALA A 123 5.76 22.27 8.20
N MET A 124 6.18 22.69 7.00
CA MET A 124 7.58 22.82 6.62
C MET A 124 8.37 23.81 7.47
N ARG A 125 7.74 24.91 7.90
CA ARG A 125 8.37 25.91 8.77
C ARG A 125 8.47 25.46 10.22
N LEU A 126 7.46 24.73 10.71
CA LEU A 126 7.38 24.24 12.09
C LEU A 126 8.27 23.01 12.32
N LEU A 127 8.31 22.09 11.36
CA LEU A 127 9.02 20.82 11.47
C LEU A 127 10.47 20.97 11.05
N THR A 128 11.38 20.95 12.04
CA THR A 128 12.82 20.86 11.78
C THR A 128 13.17 19.50 11.19
N PRO A 129 14.35 19.32 10.54
CA PRO A 129 14.78 18.01 10.05
C PRO A 129 14.77 16.91 11.11
N ARG A 130 15.01 17.25 12.39
CA ARG A 130 14.90 16.30 13.50
C ARG A 130 13.45 15.87 13.76
N LEU A 131 12.50 16.79 13.63
CA LEU A 131 11.08 16.50 13.82
C LEU A 131 10.49 15.72 12.65
N TRP A 132 10.96 15.94 11.41
CA TRP A 132 10.61 15.06 10.28
C TRP A 132 11.09 13.63 10.50
N LEU A 133 12.31 13.44 11.03
CA LEU A 133 12.78 12.12 11.43
C LEU A 133 11.96 11.53 12.59
N ALA A 134 11.52 12.35 13.56
CA ALA A 134 10.62 11.87 14.62
C ALA A 134 9.26 11.44 14.04
N MET A 135 8.73 12.17 13.06
CA MET A 135 7.49 11.84 12.37
C MET A 135 7.59 10.49 11.64
N SER A 136 8.72 10.19 11.00
CA SER A 136 8.89 8.88 10.35
C SER A 136 8.81 7.72 11.33
N HIS A 137 9.34 7.90 12.55
CA HIS A 137 9.24 6.89 13.61
C HIS A 137 7.80 6.70 14.10
N VAL A 138 7.04 7.80 14.28
CA VAL A 138 5.61 7.72 14.62
C VAL A 138 4.83 7.03 13.49
N SER A 139 5.18 7.30 12.23
CA SER A 139 4.58 6.65 11.08
C SER A 139 4.83 5.14 11.05
N VAL A 140 6.03 4.67 11.36
CA VAL A 140 6.32 3.22 11.52
C VAL A 140 5.48 2.61 12.64
N PHE A 141 5.36 3.32 13.77
CA PHE A 141 4.49 2.89 14.87
C PHE A 141 3.03 2.75 14.43
N LEU A 142 2.49 3.71 13.66
CA LEU A 142 1.12 3.64 13.11
C LEU A 142 0.94 2.48 12.13
N VAL A 143 1.95 2.16 11.30
CA VAL A 143 1.91 0.97 10.44
C VAL A 143 1.79 -0.30 11.27
N ALA A 144 2.65 -0.44 12.29
CA ALA A 144 2.62 -1.60 13.17
C ALA A 144 1.32 -1.71 13.98
N LEU A 145 0.81 -0.58 14.49
CA LEU A 145 -0.46 -0.53 15.21
C LEU A 145 -1.62 -0.95 14.29
N GLY A 146 -1.62 -0.49 13.04
CA GLY A 146 -2.61 -0.91 12.04
C GLY A 146 -2.53 -2.42 11.79
N ALA A 147 -1.33 -2.95 11.54
CA ALA A 147 -1.15 -4.40 11.35
C ALA A 147 -1.59 -5.21 12.59
N TYR A 148 -1.32 -4.72 13.80
CA TYR A 148 -1.75 -5.34 15.05
C TYR A 148 -3.28 -5.35 15.21
N LEU A 149 -3.94 -4.22 14.92
CA LEU A 149 -5.39 -4.10 14.97
C LEU A 149 -6.06 -5.00 13.92
N ASP A 150 -5.48 -5.12 12.73
CA ASP A 150 -5.93 -6.08 11.72
C ASP A 150 -5.73 -7.51 12.23
N PHE A 151 -4.58 -7.87 12.78
CA PHE A 151 -4.37 -9.21 13.33
C PHE A 151 -5.40 -9.59 14.41
N CYS A 152 -5.75 -8.66 15.31
CA CYS A 152 -6.69 -8.93 16.40
C CYS A 152 -8.15 -8.86 15.99
N GLY A 153 -8.47 -8.10 14.94
CA GLY A 153 -9.84 -7.73 14.59
C GLY A 153 -10.25 -8.05 13.15
N GLU A 154 -9.38 -8.71 12.39
CA GLU A 154 -9.68 -9.13 11.03
C GLU A 154 -10.77 -10.20 11.04
N VAL A 155 -11.81 -9.96 10.26
CA VAL A 155 -12.87 -10.92 10.03
C VAL A 155 -12.87 -11.25 8.55
N THR A 156 -12.68 -12.52 8.22
CA THR A 156 -12.81 -13.01 6.84
C THR A 156 -13.93 -14.04 6.80
N ALA A 157 -14.84 -13.88 5.84
CA ALA A 157 -15.94 -14.79 5.62
C ALA A 157 -16.19 -14.98 4.12
N THR A 158 -16.65 -16.17 3.75
CA THR A 158 -17.06 -16.47 2.38
C THR A 158 -18.56 -16.25 2.25
N LEU A 159 -18.98 -15.53 1.21
CA LEU A 159 -20.38 -15.24 0.93
C LEU A 159 -20.74 -15.88 -0.43
N ALA A 160 -21.79 -16.70 -0.46
CA ALA A 160 -22.32 -17.27 -1.70
C ALA A 160 -23.72 -16.69 -1.94
N LEU A 161 -23.87 -15.86 -2.97
CA LEU A 161 -25.15 -15.27 -3.35
C LEU A 161 -25.57 -15.70 -4.75
N PRO A 162 -26.87 -15.97 -4.98
CA PRO A 162 -27.39 -16.23 -6.32
C PRO A 162 -27.37 -14.95 -7.16
N SER A 163 -27.12 -15.10 -8.46
CA SER A 163 -27.00 -13.99 -9.42
C SER A 163 -28.32 -13.39 -9.90
N ASP A 164 -29.43 -13.61 -9.18
CA ASP A 164 -30.80 -13.23 -9.58
C ASP A 164 -31.46 -12.28 -8.57
N ALA A 165 -30.67 -11.69 -7.67
CA ALA A 165 -31.10 -10.84 -6.54
C ALA A 165 -32.15 -11.49 -5.60
N SER A 166 -32.39 -12.81 -5.70
CA SER A 166 -33.40 -13.49 -4.87
C SER A 166 -33.04 -13.54 -3.40
N VAL A 167 -31.74 -13.48 -3.08
CA VAL A 167 -31.22 -13.51 -1.71
C VAL A 167 -30.37 -12.28 -1.46
N ARG A 168 -30.59 -11.66 -0.30
CA ARG A 168 -29.83 -10.53 0.21
C ARG A 168 -29.12 -10.93 1.49
N ALA A 169 -27.82 -10.70 1.55
CA ALA A 169 -27.03 -10.90 2.76
C ALA A 169 -26.92 -9.59 3.53
N SER A 170 -27.33 -9.60 4.80
CA SER A 170 -27.10 -8.52 5.77
C SER A 170 -26.04 -8.88 6.82
N SER A 171 -25.60 -10.14 6.82
CA SER A 171 -24.60 -10.71 7.70
C SER A 171 -23.75 -11.75 6.96
N VAL A 172 -22.61 -12.10 7.54
CA VAL A 172 -21.73 -13.16 7.05
C VAL A 172 -21.42 -14.13 8.17
N GLN A 173 -21.35 -15.43 7.85
CA GLN A 173 -20.90 -16.44 8.80
C GLN A 173 -19.42 -16.75 8.56
N THR A 174 -18.65 -16.68 9.63
CA THR A 174 -17.23 -17.07 9.65
C THR A 174 -17.08 -18.59 9.72
N GLU A 175 -15.88 -19.11 9.48
CA GLU A 175 -15.59 -20.55 9.58
C GLU A 175 -15.86 -21.11 10.98
N ASP A 176 -15.73 -20.28 12.02
CA ASP A 176 -16.06 -20.60 13.41
C ASP A 176 -17.58 -20.62 13.70
N GLY A 177 -18.42 -20.40 12.68
CA GLY A 177 -19.87 -20.33 12.80
C GLY A 177 -20.41 -19.03 13.42
N ARG A 178 -19.53 -18.08 13.77
CA ARG A 178 -19.96 -16.77 14.29
C ARG A 178 -20.52 -15.91 13.16
N GLU A 179 -21.69 -15.34 13.40
CA GLU A 179 -22.34 -14.41 12.51
C GLU A 179 -21.88 -12.97 12.79
N TRP A 180 -21.46 -12.27 11.73
CA TRP A 180 -21.03 -10.88 11.78
C TRP A 180 -21.95 -10.02 10.93
N PRO A 181 -22.54 -8.95 11.50
CA PRO A 181 -23.38 -8.05 10.73
C PRO A 181 -22.53 -7.23 9.74
N LEU A 182 -23.02 -7.12 8.50
CA LEU A 182 -22.40 -6.26 7.49
C LEU A 182 -22.66 -4.78 7.77
N GLY A 183 -23.82 -4.45 8.35
CA GLY A 183 -24.29 -3.07 8.50
C GLY A 183 -24.83 -2.45 7.20
N PHE A 184 -25.04 -3.29 6.19
CA PHE A 184 -25.69 -3.02 4.92
C PHE A 184 -26.24 -4.35 4.36
N SER A 185 -27.11 -4.28 3.36
CA SER A 185 -27.55 -5.47 2.62
C SER A 185 -26.88 -5.53 1.26
N LEU A 186 -26.43 -6.72 0.86
CA LEU A 186 -25.79 -7.00 -0.42
C LEU A 186 -26.60 -8.04 -1.20
N ALA A 187 -26.89 -7.75 -2.47
CA ALA A 187 -27.45 -8.68 -3.44
C ALA A 187 -26.62 -8.66 -4.73
N VAL A 188 -26.62 -9.76 -5.47
CA VAL A 188 -26.07 -9.81 -6.83
C VAL A 188 -27.22 -9.76 -7.82
N LYS A 189 -27.32 -8.67 -8.59
CA LYS A 189 -28.37 -8.45 -9.59
C LYS A 189 -28.10 -9.23 -10.87
N GLU A 190 -26.86 -9.13 -11.35
CA GLU A 190 -26.43 -9.70 -12.62
C GLU A 190 -25.02 -10.25 -12.46
N PHE A 191 -24.71 -11.32 -13.18
CA PHE A 191 -23.37 -11.91 -13.22
C PHE A 191 -23.00 -12.22 -14.65
N GLU A 192 -21.87 -11.68 -15.08
CA GLU A 192 -21.34 -11.85 -16.43
C GLU A 192 -19.99 -12.55 -16.37
N VAL A 193 -19.81 -13.53 -17.25
CA VAL A 193 -18.52 -14.19 -17.47
C VAL A 193 -18.09 -13.86 -18.88
N SER A 194 -16.98 -13.15 -19.00
CA SER A 194 -16.35 -12.91 -20.29
C SER A 194 -15.25 -13.94 -20.51
N PHE A 195 -15.19 -14.49 -21.71
CA PHE A 195 -14.19 -15.45 -22.12
C PHE A 195 -13.21 -14.78 -23.09
N TYR A 196 -12.00 -15.30 -23.17
CA TYR A 196 -11.14 -14.92 -24.29
C TYR A 196 -11.75 -15.44 -25.59
N ASP A 197 -11.49 -14.75 -26.70
CA ASP A 197 -11.84 -15.22 -28.06
C ASP A 197 -10.95 -16.40 -28.50
N ASP A 198 -10.41 -17.13 -27.53
CA ASP A 198 -9.49 -18.23 -27.74
C ASP A 198 -10.19 -19.35 -28.53
N VAL A 199 -9.41 -19.95 -29.43
CA VAL A 199 -9.81 -21.14 -30.17
C VAL A 199 -10.28 -22.20 -29.19
N THR A 200 -11.42 -22.82 -29.48
CA THR A 200 -11.95 -23.94 -28.69
C THR A 200 -10.84 -24.97 -28.41
N ARG A 201 -10.56 -25.19 -27.12
CA ARG A 201 -9.51 -26.11 -26.68
C ARG A 201 -10.08 -27.50 -26.46
N TYR A 202 -9.31 -28.51 -26.81
CA TYR A 202 -9.67 -29.91 -26.62
C TYR A 202 -8.53 -30.61 -25.91
N GLU A 203 -8.84 -31.44 -24.93
CA GLU A 203 -7.86 -32.22 -24.20
C GLU A 203 -8.17 -33.70 -24.31
N ILE A 204 -7.13 -34.53 -24.36
CA ILE A 204 -7.22 -35.97 -24.21
C ILE A 204 -6.60 -36.39 -22.88
N ALA A 205 -7.30 -37.21 -22.11
CA ALA A 205 -6.80 -37.78 -20.85
C ALA A 205 -6.97 -39.30 -20.87
N SER A 206 -6.10 -40.01 -20.16
CA SER A 206 -6.13 -41.48 -20.09
C SER A 206 -6.61 -41.94 -18.72
N ALA A 207 -7.53 -42.92 -18.70
CA ALA A 207 -8.05 -43.47 -17.45
C ALA A 207 -7.04 -44.44 -16.82
N HIS A 208 -6.63 -44.12 -15.59
CA HIS A 208 -5.80 -44.98 -14.74
C HIS A 208 -6.48 -45.09 -13.37
N ASN A 209 -6.73 -46.31 -12.89
CA ASN A 209 -7.39 -46.57 -11.60
C ASN A 209 -8.71 -45.80 -11.39
N GLY A 210 -9.50 -45.63 -12.46
CA GLY A 210 -10.77 -44.91 -12.41
C GLY A 210 -10.65 -43.38 -12.35
N ARG A 211 -9.45 -42.82 -12.52
CA ARG A 211 -9.20 -41.38 -12.62
C ARG A 211 -8.64 -41.02 -13.98
N TRP A 212 -9.01 -39.84 -14.48
CA TRP A 212 -8.46 -39.28 -15.71
C TRP A 212 -7.15 -38.58 -15.39
N GLU A 213 -6.06 -39.03 -15.99
CA GLU A 213 -4.71 -38.53 -15.74
C GLU A 213 -4.02 -38.11 -17.05
N ASN A 214 -2.96 -37.32 -16.93
CA ASN A 214 -2.12 -36.85 -18.04
C ASN A 214 -2.89 -36.14 -19.16
N PRO A 215 -3.60 -35.02 -18.88
CA PRO A 215 -4.26 -34.25 -19.91
C PRO A 215 -3.24 -33.70 -20.92
N GLN A 216 -3.50 -33.92 -22.20
CA GLN A 216 -2.71 -33.40 -23.32
C GLN A 216 -3.62 -32.58 -24.24
N GLU A 217 -3.14 -31.42 -24.66
CA GLU A 217 -3.90 -30.54 -25.56
C GLU A 217 -3.85 -31.05 -27.00
N LEU A 218 -5.01 -31.08 -27.65
CA LEU A 218 -5.17 -31.49 -29.03
C LEU A 218 -5.20 -30.27 -29.95
N SER A 219 -4.51 -30.35 -31.09
CA SER A 219 -4.58 -29.30 -32.11
C SER A 219 -5.74 -29.54 -33.07
N LEU A 220 -6.56 -28.52 -33.31
CA LEU A 220 -7.66 -28.57 -34.27
C LEU A 220 -7.17 -28.13 -35.66
N ARG A 221 -7.23 -29.03 -36.65
CA ARG A 221 -6.88 -28.77 -38.06
C ARG A 221 -7.85 -29.48 -38.98
N ASP A 222 -8.43 -28.73 -39.93
CA ASP A 222 -9.31 -29.27 -40.98
C ASP A 222 -10.48 -30.11 -40.43
N GLY A 223 -11.08 -29.68 -39.31
CA GLY A 223 -12.19 -30.39 -38.65
C GLY A 223 -11.78 -31.69 -37.94
N ARG A 224 -10.48 -31.90 -37.70
CA ARG A 224 -9.94 -33.05 -36.97
C ARG A 224 -9.09 -32.59 -35.79
N LEU A 225 -9.15 -33.36 -34.71
CA LEU A 225 -8.33 -33.21 -33.52
C LEU A 225 -7.08 -34.07 -33.66
N TRP A 226 -5.91 -33.49 -33.43
CA TRP A 226 -4.61 -34.15 -33.63
C TRP A 226 -3.79 -34.23 -32.36
N LEU A 227 -3.17 -35.39 -32.14
CA LEU A 227 -2.15 -35.65 -31.12
C LEU A 227 -1.00 -36.47 -31.73
N GLY A 228 0.13 -35.82 -32.06
CA GLY A 228 1.20 -36.48 -32.80
C GLY A 228 0.68 -37.00 -34.16
N ASP A 229 0.78 -38.31 -34.38
CA ASP A 229 0.33 -38.97 -35.62
C ASP A 229 -1.14 -39.44 -35.58
N GLU A 230 -1.79 -39.38 -34.41
CA GLU A 230 -3.18 -39.78 -34.25
C GLU A 230 -4.13 -38.62 -34.55
N SER A 231 -5.26 -38.91 -35.22
CA SER A 231 -6.30 -37.90 -35.47
C SER A 231 -7.73 -38.44 -35.41
N TRP A 232 -8.64 -37.60 -34.93
CA TRP A 232 -10.06 -37.92 -34.76
C TRP A 232 -10.95 -36.84 -35.37
N PRO A 233 -12.02 -37.19 -36.11
CA PRO A 233 -13.01 -36.24 -36.58
C PRO A 233 -13.67 -35.48 -35.42
N LEU A 234 -13.79 -34.16 -35.54
CA LEU A 234 -14.49 -33.34 -34.55
C LEU A 234 -15.98 -33.73 -34.41
N SER A 235 -16.57 -34.21 -35.52
CA SER A 235 -17.95 -34.71 -35.58
C SER A 235 -18.23 -35.91 -34.67
N ASP A 236 -17.19 -36.60 -34.19
CA ASP A 236 -17.35 -37.80 -33.37
C ASP A 236 -17.59 -37.48 -31.90
N LEU A 237 -17.38 -36.22 -31.49
CA LEU A 237 -17.72 -35.74 -30.16
C LEU A 237 -19.24 -35.82 -29.94
N LYS A 238 -19.65 -36.38 -28.81
CA LYS A 238 -21.05 -36.54 -28.41
C LYS A 238 -21.31 -35.78 -27.12
N THR A 239 -22.56 -35.35 -26.94
CA THR A 239 -23.07 -34.87 -25.66
C THR A 239 -23.90 -35.98 -25.01
N ALA A 240 -23.75 -36.15 -23.70
CA ALA A 240 -24.52 -37.12 -22.93
C ALA A 240 -25.28 -36.43 -21.80
N PRO A 241 -26.44 -36.95 -21.38
CA PRO A 241 -27.17 -36.41 -20.23
C PRO A 241 -26.27 -36.35 -18.99
N GLY A 242 -26.18 -35.17 -18.36
CA GLY A 242 -25.35 -34.94 -17.17
C GLY A 242 -23.91 -34.53 -17.45
N ILE A 243 -23.46 -34.52 -18.71
CA ILE A 243 -22.18 -33.96 -19.14
C ILE A 243 -22.48 -32.70 -19.94
N ASP A 244 -22.02 -31.55 -19.45
CA ASP A 244 -22.28 -30.22 -20.01
C ASP A 244 -21.49 -29.94 -21.30
N ARG A 245 -20.63 -30.88 -21.73
CA ARG A 245 -19.64 -30.66 -22.79
C ARG A 245 -19.56 -31.83 -23.76
N PRO A 246 -19.28 -31.55 -25.05
CA PRO A 246 -18.97 -32.60 -26.02
C PRO A 246 -17.70 -33.38 -25.61
N PHE A 247 -17.78 -34.69 -25.74
CA PHE A 247 -16.69 -35.61 -25.43
C PHE A 247 -16.70 -36.82 -26.37
N LEU A 248 -15.55 -37.48 -26.49
CA LEU A 248 -15.39 -38.73 -27.24
C LEU A 248 -14.57 -39.70 -26.38
N MET A 249 -15.15 -40.86 -26.08
CA MET A 249 -14.43 -41.96 -25.47
C MET A 249 -13.81 -42.83 -26.56
N LEU A 250 -12.49 -43.00 -26.49
CA LEU A 250 -11.75 -43.85 -27.39
C LEU A 250 -11.52 -45.22 -26.73
N PRO A 251 -11.82 -46.33 -27.44
CA PRO A 251 -11.52 -47.67 -26.96
C PRO A 251 -10.00 -47.92 -26.95
N GLY A 252 -9.53 -48.73 -26.01
CA GLY A 252 -8.12 -49.13 -25.86
C GLY A 252 -7.91 -49.93 -24.58
N GLU A 253 -6.71 -50.47 -24.36
CA GLU A 253 -6.32 -51.09 -23.08
C GLU A 253 -6.52 -50.12 -21.92
N THR A 254 -6.07 -48.87 -22.10
CA THR A 254 -6.42 -47.74 -21.24
C THR A 254 -7.43 -46.85 -21.97
N PRO A 255 -8.68 -46.72 -21.49
CA PRO A 255 -9.66 -45.86 -22.14
C PRO A 255 -9.17 -44.41 -22.13
N ARG A 256 -9.35 -43.71 -23.25
CA ARG A 256 -8.98 -42.29 -23.39
C ARG A 256 -10.23 -41.44 -23.58
N LEU A 257 -10.27 -40.27 -22.95
CA LEU A 257 -11.35 -39.31 -23.05
C LEU A 257 -10.84 -38.07 -23.74
N ILE A 258 -11.39 -37.78 -24.91
CA ILE A 258 -11.28 -36.46 -25.54
C ILE A 258 -12.44 -35.62 -25.04
N MET A 259 -12.17 -34.40 -24.56
CA MET A 259 -13.20 -33.49 -24.06
C MET A 259 -12.95 -32.08 -24.56
N GLN A 260 -14.03 -31.39 -24.93
CA GLN A 260 -13.99 -29.95 -25.18
C GLN A 260 -13.82 -29.22 -23.84
N MET A 261 -12.73 -28.47 -23.72
CA MET A 261 -12.45 -27.68 -22.54
C MET A 261 -13.30 -26.41 -22.54
N PRO A 262 -13.70 -25.92 -21.35
CA PRO A 262 -14.44 -24.67 -21.27
C PRO A 262 -13.52 -23.55 -21.76
N PRO A 263 -14.07 -22.53 -22.44
CA PRO A 263 -13.26 -21.42 -22.89
C PRO A 263 -12.56 -20.76 -21.70
N THR A 264 -11.33 -20.30 -21.93
CA THR A 264 -10.53 -19.64 -20.88
C THR A 264 -11.28 -18.39 -20.43
N VAL A 265 -11.58 -18.31 -19.14
CA VAL A 265 -12.26 -17.14 -18.58
C VAL A 265 -11.28 -15.96 -18.60
N LYS A 266 -11.73 -14.86 -19.21
CA LYS A 266 -11.02 -13.59 -19.22
C LYS A 266 -11.30 -12.77 -17.98
N GLU A 267 -12.58 -12.62 -17.63
CA GLU A 267 -12.99 -11.78 -16.50
C GLU A 267 -14.36 -12.22 -15.96
N TYR A 268 -14.52 -12.12 -14.64
CA TYR A 268 -15.79 -12.23 -13.94
C TYR A 268 -16.27 -10.84 -13.51
N ARG A 269 -17.55 -10.55 -13.73
CA ARG A 269 -18.19 -9.31 -13.29
C ARG A 269 -19.49 -9.61 -12.59
N ALA A 270 -19.69 -9.02 -11.40
CA ALA A 270 -20.94 -9.09 -10.68
C ALA A 270 -21.50 -7.69 -10.49
N LEU A 271 -22.72 -7.44 -10.94
CA LEU A 271 -23.41 -6.19 -10.65
C LEU A 271 -24.10 -6.34 -9.28
N CYS A 272 -23.54 -5.68 -8.27
CA CYS A 272 -24.00 -5.79 -6.90
C CYS A 272 -24.93 -4.64 -6.54
N GLU A 273 -26.05 -4.94 -5.88
CA GLU A 273 -26.89 -3.94 -5.22
C GLU A 273 -26.53 -3.89 -3.73
N LEU A 274 -26.19 -2.69 -3.28
CA LEU A 274 -25.86 -2.38 -1.90
C LEU A 274 -26.94 -1.47 -1.34
N GLN A 275 -27.58 -1.91 -0.27
CA GLN A 275 -28.55 -1.09 0.47
C GLN A 275 -27.97 -0.72 1.82
N THR A 276 -27.83 0.58 2.05
CA THR A 276 -27.26 1.13 3.28
C THR A 276 -28.22 2.14 3.89
N ASP A 277 -28.23 2.24 5.22
CA ASP A 277 -28.90 3.36 5.87
C ASP A 277 -27.91 4.52 6.01
N TYR A 278 -28.24 5.65 5.38
CA TYR A 278 -27.49 6.89 5.48
C TYR A 278 -28.36 7.97 6.11
N LYS A 279 -27.98 8.43 7.32
CA LYS A 279 -28.73 9.42 8.12
C LYS A 279 -30.20 9.04 8.33
N GLY A 280 -30.49 7.74 8.49
CA GLY A 280 -31.85 7.22 8.70
C GLY A 280 -32.71 7.11 7.43
N MET A 281 -32.15 7.42 6.26
CA MET A 281 -32.81 7.18 4.97
C MET A 281 -32.16 5.97 4.27
N PRO A 282 -32.96 5.05 3.70
CA PRO A 282 -32.43 3.94 2.92
C PRO A 282 -31.86 4.46 1.60
N GLU A 283 -30.60 4.14 1.34
CA GLU A 283 -29.88 4.44 0.11
C GLU A 283 -29.55 3.14 -0.61
N SER A 284 -30.04 2.96 -1.84
CA SER A 284 -29.68 1.85 -2.71
C SER A 284 -28.69 2.33 -3.77
N ARG A 285 -27.53 1.68 -3.84
CA ARG A 285 -26.51 1.94 -4.85
C ARG A 285 -26.18 0.65 -5.58
N THR A 286 -25.89 0.76 -6.86
CA THR A 286 -25.44 -0.39 -7.67
C THR A 286 -23.96 -0.20 -7.97
N GLU A 287 -23.15 -1.20 -7.67
CA GLU A 287 -21.70 -1.17 -7.87
C GLU A 287 -21.25 -2.42 -8.63
N LEU A 288 -20.31 -2.23 -9.56
CA LEU A 288 -19.75 -3.31 -10.35
C LEU A 288 -18.57 -3.92 -9.59
N LEU A 289 -18.69 -5.18 -9.21
CA LEU A 289 -17.62 -5.95 -8.57
C LEU A 289 -16.84 -6.73 -9.64
N ARG A 290 -15.52 -6.50 -9.72
CA ARG A 290 -14.61 -7.21 -10.63
C ARG A 290 -13.53 -7.96 -9.85
N VAL A 291 -12.86 -8.87 -10.54
CA VAL A 291 -11.68 -9.56 -9.97
C VAL A 291 -10.60 -8.52 -9.68
N ASN A 292 -10.00 -8.57 -8.48
CA ASN A 292 -9.00 -7.62 -7.98
C ASN A 292 -9.49 -6.16 -7.77
N GLU A 293 -10.76 -5.86 -8.00
CA GLU A 293 -11.36 -4.55 -7.71
C GLU A 293 -12.44 -4.72 -6.62
N PRO A 294 -12.05 -4.80 -5.33
CA PRO A 294 -13.00 -5.02 -4.26
C PRO A 294 -13.90 -3.80 -4.03
N ILE A 295 -15.15 -4.07 -3.66
CA ILE A 295 -16.09 -3.05 -3.20
C ILE A 295 -15.83 -2.75 -1.73
N GLU A 296 -15.74 -1.46 -1.38
CA GLU A 296 -15.65 -1.01 0.01
C GLU A 296 -17.00 -0.46 0.51
N CYS A 297 -17.53 -1.03 1.59
CA CYS A 297 -18.76 -0.57 2.22
C CYS A 297 -18.72 -0.76 3.74
N LYS A 298 -18.92 0.32 4.51
CA LYS A 298 -18.96 0.30 5.99
C LYS A 298 -17.78 -0.43 6.66
N GLY A 299 -16.58 -0.34 6.06
CA GLY A 299 -15.37 -1.00 6.56
C GLY A 299 -15.19 -2.46 6.13
N TRP A 300 -16.14 -3.02 5.38
CA TRP A 300 -16.02 -4.29 4.69
C TRP A 300 -15.45 -4.09 3.29
N LEU A 301 -14.57 -5.02 2.91
CA LEU A 301 -14.04 -5.22 1.57
C LEU A 301 -14.66 -6.50 1.01
N ILE A 302 -15.44 -6.37 -0.04
CA ILE A 302 -16.07 -7.49 -0.74
C ILE A 302 -15.26 -7.75 -2.00
N SER A 303 -14.66 -8.94 -2.10
CA SER A 303 -13.88 -9.38 -3.26
C SER A 303 -14.60 -10.50 -3.99
N LEU A 304 -14.59 -10.47 -5.32
CA LEU A 304 -15.09 -11.57 -6.13
C LEU A 304 -14.03 -12.67 -6.22
N MET A 305 -14.40 -13.90 -5.83
CA MET A 305 -13.47 -15.03 -5.77
C MET A 305 -13.70 -16.01 -6.92
N SER A 306 -14.93 -16.48 -7.05
CA SER A 306 -15.30 -17.49 -8.05
C SER A 306 -16.81 -17.55 -8.22
N TYR A 307 -17.30 -18.48 -9.03
CA TYR A 307 -18.71 -18.79 -9.17
C TYR A 307 -18.89 -20.30 -9.25
N ARG A 308 -20.09 -20.78 -8.93
CA ARG A 308 -20.46 -22.19 -9.01
C ARG A 308 -21.85 -22.33 -9.65
N PRO A 309 -22.01 -23.15 -10.70
CA PRO A 309 -23.34 -23.50 -11.18
C PRO A 309 -24.06 -24.38 -10.14
N MET A 310 -25.31 -24.04 -9.82
CA MET A 310 -26.18 -24.78 -8.92
C MET A 310 -27.56 -24.97 -9.57
N GLY A 311 -27.72 -26.06 -10.30
CA GLY A 311 -28.90 -26.31 -11.13
C GLY A 311 -29.05 -25.21 -12.19
N ASN A 312 -30.20 -24.53 -12.20
CA ASN A 312 -30.47 -23.43 -13.12
C ASN A 312 -30.00 -22.06 -12.61
N LYS A 313 -29.33 -22.00 -11.46
CA LYS A 313 -28.83 -20.75 -10.86
C LYS A 313 -27.32 -20.71 -10.83
N LEU A 314 -26.76 -19.51 -10.93
CA LEU A 314 -25.34 -19.26 -10.71
C LEU A 314 -25.16 -18.70 -9.29
N LEU A 315 -24.35 -19.38 -8.48
CA LEU A 315 -23.91 -18.87 -7.20
C LEU A 315 -22.59 -18.11 -7.40
N VAL A 316 -22.59 -16.84 -7.04
CA VAL A 316 -21.42 -15.98 -7.02
C VAL A 316 -20.77 -16.10 -5.65
N ILE A 317 -19.52 -16.56 -5.64
CA ILE A 317 -18.72 -16.76 -4.43
C ILE A 317 -17.84 -15.52 -4.26
N MET A 318 -18.12 -14.80 -3.18
CA MET A 318 -17.41 -13.60 -2.76
C MET A 318 -16.71 -13.86 -1.44
N GLN A 319 -15.75 -12.99 -1.13
CA GLN A 319 -15.11 -12.94 0.16
C GLN A 319 -15.34 -11.58 0.79
N ALA A 320 -15.96 -11.59 1.97
CA ALA A 320 -16.11 -10.42 2.80
C ALA A 320 -14.96 -10.36 3.80
N ARG A 321 -14.23 -9.24 3.81
CA ARG A 321 -13.11 -9.00 4.72
C ARG A 321 -13.31 -7.68 5.46
N ARG A 322 -13.21 -7.68 6.78
CA ARG A 322 -13.17 -6.47 7.59
C ARG A 322 -11.77 -6.30 8.17
N ALA A 323 -11.13 -5.17 7.89
CA ALA A 323 -9.76 -4.86 8.30
C ALA A 323 -9.74 -3.50 9.05
N PRO A 324 -9.95 -3.49 10.38
CA PRO A 324 -10.09 -2.26 11.15
C PRO A 324 -8.79 -1.43 11.25
N GLY A 325 -7.63 -2.08 11.19
CA GLY A 325 -6.31 -1.48 11.25
C GLY A 325 -5.85 -0.83 9.95
N ARG A 326 -6.51 -1.10 8.82
CA ARG A 326 -6.17 -0.59 7.49
C ARG A 326 -5.99 0.93 7.45
N ILE A 327 -6.89 1.70 8.08
CA ILE A 327 -6.81 3.18 8.09
C ILE A 327 -5.55 3.65 8.82
N CYS A 328 -5.25 3.04 9.96
CA CYS A 328 -4.04 3.34 10.75
C CYS A 328 -2.78 2.99 9.94
N ALA A 329 -2.76 1.82 9.31
CA ALA A 329 -1.63 1.39 8.47
C ALA A 329 -1.40 2.30 7.27
N MET A 330 -2.46 2.65 6.52
CA MET A 330 -2.37 3.57 5.39
C MET A 330 -1.90 4.96 5.81
N SER A 331 -2.40 5.47 6.94
CA SER A 331 -1.94 6.75 7.50
C SER A 331 -0.46 6.72 7.87
N GLY A 332 0.00 5.60 8.46
CA GLY A 332 1.40 5.36 8.76
C GLY A 332 2.27 5.33 7.50
N MET A 333 1.88 4.57 6.47
CA MET A 333 2.61 4.49 5.20
C MET A 333 2.73 5.85 4.52
N LEU A 334 1.63 6.61 4.44
CA LEU A 334 1.63 7.93 3.85
C LEU A 334 2.50 8.92 4.64
N GLY A 335 2.39 8.92 5.97
CA GLY A 335 3.23 9.73 6.83
C GLY A 335 4.71 9.38 6.71
N LEU A 336 5.05 8.10 6.53
CA LEU A 336 6.41 7.64 6.33
C LEU A 336 7.00 8.17 5.01
N LEU A 337 6.25 8.05 3.90
CA LEU A 337 6.67 8.57 2.60
C LEU A 337 6.91 10.08 2.64
N LEU A 338 5.97 10.84 3.22
CA LEU A 338 6.12 12.28 3.34
C LEU A 338 7.30 12.68 4.22
N SER A 339 7.39 12.09 5.42
CA SER A 339 8.44 12.45 6.38
C SER A 339 9.84 12.14 5.84
N LEU A 340 10.01 11.01 5.14
CA LEU A 340 11.27 10.69 4.48
C LEU A 340 11.59 11.64 3.32
N ALA A 341 10.60 11.98 2.48
CA ALA A 341 10.80 12.93 1.39
C ALA A 341 11.25 14.31 1.93
N PHE A 342 10.55 14.86 2.92
CA PHE A 342 10.90 16.16 3.49
C PHE A 342 12.19 16.13 4.32
N TRP A 343 12.51 15.00 4.95
CA TRP A 343 13.79 14.84 5.64
C TRP A 343 14.96 14.85 4.64
N CYS A 344 14.84 14.14 3.51
CA CYS A 344 15.87 14.07 2.48
C CYS A 344 16.05 15.39 1.72
N TRP A 345 14.95 16.00 1.26
CA TRP A 345 15.01 17.18 0.38
C TRP A 345 14.81 18.52 1.09
N GLY A 346 14.05 18.57 2.18
CA GLY A 346 13.75 19.82 2.90
C GLY A 346 14.98 20.47 3.52
N GLY A 347 15.96 19.66 3.94
CA GLY A 347 17.24 20.16 4.48
C GLY A 347 18.15 20.82 3.44
N ALA A 348 18.02 20.48 2.16
CA ALA A 348 18.80 21.07 1.08
C ALA A 348 18.27 22.46 0.71
N ALA A 349 16.95 22.61 0.62
CA ALA A 349 16.29 23.89 0.35
C ALA A 349 16.61 24.94 1.43
N CYS A 350 16.58 24.53 2.70
CA CYS A 350 16.83 25.44 3.83
C CYS A 350 18.32 25.82 3.99
N ARG A 351 19.26 24.97 3.54
CA ARG A 351 20.69 25.33 3.50
C ARG A 351 21.02 26.30 2.37
N ARG A 352 20.36 26.18 1.22
CA ARG A 352 20.58 27.04 0.06
C ARG A 352 20.15 28.49 0.33
N THR A 353 19.04 28.70 1.05
CA THR A 353 18.59 30.06 1.44
C THR A 353 19.52 30.73 2.44
N LYS A 354 20.10 29.98 3.39
CA LYS A 354 21.09 30.55 4.34
C LYS A 354 22.39 30.94 3.65
N LEU A 355 22.86 30.15 2.69
CA LEU A 355 24.07 30.46 1.93
C LEU A 355 23.86 31.66 1.00
N SER A 356 22.70 31.78 0.36
CA SER A 356 22.34 32.95 -0.46
C SER A 356 22.26 34.23 0.37
N ALA A 357 21.58 34.18 1.53
CA ALA A 357 21.48 35.35 2.40
C ALA A 357 22.83 35.76 3.03
N ALA A 358 23.74 34.79 3.25
CA ALA A 358 25.09 35.09 3.71
C ALA A 358 25.98 35.68 2.59
N ALA A 359 25.79 35.25 1.33
CA ALA A 359 26.51 35.78 0.18
C ALA A 359 26.13 37.26 -0.09
N ASP A 360 24.84 37.59 -0.08
CA ASP A 360 24.37 38.96 -0.33
C ASP A 360 24.86 39.95 0.75
N ASN A 361 24.89 39.53 2.02
CA ASN A 361 25.42 40.36 3.10
C ASN A 361 26.95 40.53 3.03
N SER A 362 27.66 39.62 2.37
CA SER A 362 29.13 39.72 2.22
C SER A 362 29.54 40.66 1.09
N SER A 363 28.75 40.77 0.01
CA SER A 363 29.01 41.68 -1.11
C SER A 363 28.85 43.16 -0.77
N ASP A 364 27.92 43.51 0.13
CA ASP A 364 27.74 44.90 0.55
C ASP A 364 28.82 45.37 1.53
N SER A 365 29.42 44.45 2.30
CA SER A 365 30.53 44.78 3.21
C SER A 365 31.88 44.96 2.50
N ALA A 366 32.06 44.39 1.30
CA ALA A 366 33.29 44.49 0.52
C ALA A 366 33.35 45.74 -0.37
N ALA A 367 32.20 46.34 -0.71
CA ALA A 367 32.15 47.57 -1.52
C ALA A 367 32.38 48.87 -0.72
N GLY A 368 32.30 48.82 0.62
CA GLY A 368 32.39 50.01 1.48
C GLY A 368 33.78 50.32 2.07
N ASN A 369 34.76 49.42 1.97
CA ASN A 369 36.10 49.61 2.54
C ASN A 369 37.19 49.44 1.48
N ALA A 370 37.15 50.24 0.42
CA ALA A 370 38.37 50.59 -0.28
C ALA A 370 39.12 51.60 0.60
N PRO A 371 40.26 51.24 1.23
CA PRO A 371 41.04 52.22 1.96
C PRO A 371 41.51 53.28 0.97
N SER A 372 41.08 54.52 1.19
CA SER A 372 41.61 55.67 0.49
C SER A 372 43.14 55.66 0.66
N ALA A 373 43.85 55.77 -0.47
CA ALA A 373 45.30 55.67 -0.57
C ALA A 373 46.08 56.85 0.07
N SER A 374 45.54 57.47 1.12
CA SER A 374 46.06 58.71 1.73
C SER A 374 46.65 58.54 3.14
N GLN A 375 46.65 57.34 3.74
CA GLN A 375 47.23 57.12 5.09
C GLN A 375 48.46 56.19 5.13
N ARG A 376 49.21 56.09 4.03
CA ARG A 376 50.43 55.24 3.93
C ARG A 376 51.76 55.97 4.15
N ALA A 377 51.75 57.11 4.85
CA ALA A 377 52.97 57.88 5.12
C ALA A 377 53.05 58.37 6.58
N ALA A 378 53.14 57.44 7.55
CA ALA A 378 53.80 57.67 8.84
C ALA A 378 53.68 56.42 9.73
N GLN A 379 54.56 55.44 9.53
CA GLN A 379 55.02 54.56 10.62
C GLN A 379 56.20 53.73 10.12
N THR A 380 57.30 54.44 9.88
CA THR A 380 58.64 53.88 9.84
C THR A 380 59.17 53.80 11.27
N GLY A 381 59.63 52.62 11.68
CA GLY A 381 60.60 52.46 12.76
C GLY A 381 60.07 51.80 14.02
N THR A 382 60.30 50.50 14.17
CA THR A 382 61.36 50.00 15.06
C THR A 382 61.49 48.50 14.88
N ARG A 383 62.72 48.10 14.53
CA ARG A 383 63.17 46.76 14.22
C ARG A 383 63.80 46.23 15.52
N GLY A 384 63.15 45.27 16.16
CA GLY A 384 63.68 44.53 17.31
C GLY A 384 63.83 43.07 16.93
N SER A 385 65.08 42.68 16.68
CA SER A 385 65.54 41.31 16.53
C SER A 385 65.53 40.64 17.90
N ASP A 386 65.07 39.39 18.00
CA ASP A 386 65.68 38.45 18.93
C ASP A 386 65.39 37.00 18.50
N ASP A 387 66.51 36.32 18.24
CA ASP A 387 66.68 34.88 18.10
C ASP A 387 66.42 34.20 19.44
N GLY A 388 65.87 32.97 19.42
CA GLY A 388 65.62 32.21 20.63
C GLY A 388 65.35 30.74 20.36
N THR A 389 66.40 30.00 20.06
CA THR A 389 66.51 28.54 20.01
C THR A 389 66.14 27.89 21.35
N ARG A 390 65.45 26.73 21.37
CA ARG A 390 65.86 25.42 21.97
C ARG A 390 64.74 24.51 22.49
N ALA A 391 65.03 23.20 22.29
CA ALA A 391 64.76 22.02 23.14
C ALA A 391 63.30 21.54 23.27
N SER A 392 62.96 20.33 22.80
CA SER A 392 63.35 18.99 23.31
C SER A 392 62.81 18.72 24.71
N GLY A 393 61.91 17.74 24.80
CA GLY A 393 61.35 17.26 26.04
C GLY A 393 60.32 16.16 25.77
N ASP A 394 60.82 14.95 25.55
CA ASP A 394 60.10 13.71 25.82
C ASP A 394 59.49 13.78 27.22
N ASP A 395 58.28 13.25 27.40
CA ASP A 395 58.07 12.41 28.57
C ASP A 395 56.92 11.42 28.37
N ILE A 396 57.33 10.17 28.56
CA ILE A 396 56.56 8.95 28.66
C ILE A 396 55.76 9.00 29.97
N ARG A 397 54.47 8.63 29.92
CA ARG A 397 53.83 8.01 31.07
C ARG A 397 52.88 6.90 30.65
N VAL A 398 53.45 5.70 30.66
CA VAL A 398 52.78 4.44 30.93
C VAL A 398 52.18 4.51 32.33
N SER A 399 50.94 4.07 32.48
CA SER A 399 50.40 3.58 33.75
C SER A 399 49.61 2.33 33.43
N ASP A 400 50.32 1.24 33.61
CA ASP A 400 49.86 -0.13 33.82
C ASP A 400 49.38 -0.24 35.29
N ASP A 401 48.82 -1.40 35.65
CA ASP A 401 48.20 -1.83 36.92
C ASP A 401 46.67 -1.63 36.97
N GLY A 402 45.84 -2.65 37.24
CA GLY A 402 45.99 -4.05 37.62
C GLY A 402 44.54 -4.58 37.78
N LYS A 403 44.20 -5.74 37.22
CA LYS A 403 44.22 -7.08 37.82
C LYS A 403 43.14 -7.34 38.89
N GLU A 404 42.73 -8.61 38.93
CA GLU A 404 41.87 -9.34 39.87
C GLU A 404 40.36 -9.10 39.76
N ASP A 405 39.48 -10.08 40.00
CA ASP A 405 39.48 -11.53 39.80
C ASP A 405 38.02 -11.97 40.05
N ALA A 406 37.77 -13.24 39.74
CA ALA A 406 36.52 -13.98 39.82
C ALA A 406 35.83 -14.07 41.22
N GLN A 407 34.61 -14.65 41.15
CA GLN A 407 33.77 -15.31 42.17
C GLN A 407 32.59 -14.46 42.68
N ALA A 408 31.34 -14.94 42.73
CA ALA A 408 30.82 -16.31 42.85
C ALA A 408 29.64 -16.61 41.92
#